data_AF-A0A3D3BZ03-F1
#
_entry.id   AF-A0A3D3BZ03-F1
#
_cell.length_a   1.000
_cell.length_b   1.000
_cell.length_c   1.000
_cell.angle_alpha   90.00
_cell.angle_beta   90.00
_cell.angle_gamma   90.00
#
_symmetry.space_group_name_H-M   'P 1'
#
loop_
_entity.id
_entity.type
_entity.pdbx_description
1 polymer ?
#
loop_
_entity_poly.entity_id
_entity_poly.type
_entity_poly.pdbx_seq_one_letter_code
_entity_poly.pdbx_strand_id
1 'polypeptide(L)' 'MAYVLIRYLHLLASLVFAGALLIENMAIKPMINREDAHILARVDAICGVAALVIIACGMTLWLWVGKP' A
#
# COMPACT_ATOMS: atom_id res chain seq x y z
N MET A 1 17.92 -15.10 7.31
CA MET A 1 16.61 -14.93 7.97
C MET A 1 15.94 -13.60 7.62
N ALA A 2 16.58 -12.45 7.90
CA ALA A 2 16.00 -11.11 7.65
C ALA A 2 15.60 -10.84 6.18
N TYR A 3 16.41 -11.26 5.21
CA TYR A 3 16.10 -11.13 3.77
C TYR A 3 14.73 -11.73 3.40
N VAL A 4 14.49 -12.97 3.84
CA VAL A 4 13.25 -13.69 3.54
C VAL A 4 12.05 -13.01 4.21
N LEU A 5 12.22 -12.56 5.46
CA LEU A 5 11.17 -11.86 6.20
C LEU A 5 10.77 -10.55 5.52
N ILE A 6 11.74 -9.70 5.15
CA ILE A 6 11.47 -8.41 4.50
C ILE A 6 10.83 -8.64 3.12
N ARG A 7 11.24 -9.70 2.39
CA ARG A 7 10.63 -10.07 1.10
C ARG A 7 9.16 -10.46 1.22
N TYR A 8 8.80 -11.25 2.23
CA TYR A 8 7.40 -11.58 2.52
C TYR A 8 6.60 -10.36 2.98
N LEU A 9 7.20 -9.52 3.83
CA LEU A 9 6.57 -8.28 4.29
C LEU A 9 6.26 -7.34 3.12
N HIS A 10 7.22 -7.18 2.20
CA HIS A 10 7.06 -6.38 0.99
C HIS A 10 5.94 -6.95 0.10
N LEU A 11 5.92 -8.26 -0.13
CA LEU A 11 4.87 -8.91 -0.92
C LEU A 11 3.48 -8.73 -0.31
N LEU A 12 3.35 -8.91 1.01
CA LEU A 12 2.09 -8.77 1.72
C LEU A 12 1.61 -7.31 1.70
N ALA A 13 2.51 -6.35 1.90
CA ALA A 13 2.21 -4.92 1.77
C ALA A 13 1.72 -4.58 0.35
N SER A 14 2.37 -5.10 -0.69
CA SER A 14 1.94 -4.94 -2.09
C SER A 14 0.57 -5.53 -2.36
N LEU A 15 0.24 -6.68 -1.76
CA LEU A 15 -1.08 -7.30 -1.89
C LEU A 15 -2.18 -6.45 -1.21
N VAL A 16 -1.90 -5.95 -0.01
CA VAL A 16 -2.82 -5.07 0.73
C VAL A 16 -3.03 -3.75 -0.03
N PHE A 17 -1.96 -3.16 -0.57
CA PHE A 17 -2.04 -1.94 -1.37
C PHE A 17 -2.86 -2.13 -2.64
N ALA A 18 -2.64 -3.23 -3.37
CA ALA A 18 -3.43 -3.56 -4.55
C ALA A 18 -4.92 -3.76 -4.21
N GLY A 19 -5.23 -4.45 -3.10
CA GLY A 19 -6.61 -4.61 -2.63
C GLY A 19 -7.25 -3.28 -2.22
N ALA A 20 -6.52 -2.43 -1.51
CA ALA A 20 -7.01 -1.11 -1.11
C ALA A 20 -7.28 -0.20 -2.32
N LEU A 21 -6.40 -0.20 -3.32
CA LEU A 21 -6.61 0.49 -4.60
C LEU A 21 -7.84 -0.02 -5.36
N LEU A 22 -8.08 -1.33 -5.39
CA LEU A 22 -9.28 -1.88 -6.02
C LEU A 22 -10.56 -1.41 -5.31
N ILE A 23 -10.55 -1.43 -3.97
CA ILE A 23 -11.69 -0.94 -3.17
C ILE A 23 -11.91 0.55 -3.42
N GLU A 24 -10.84 1.34 -3.44
CA GLU A 24 -10.90 2.78 -3.70
C GLU A 24 -11.45 3.09 -5.10
N ASN A 25 -10.95 2.37 -6.11
CA ASN A 25 -11.43 2.48 -7.49
C ASN A 25 -12.92 2.12 -7.62
N MET A 26 -13.37 1.07 -6.92
CA MET A 26 -14.80 0.70 -6.88
C MET A 26 -15.65 1.69 -6.07
N ALA A 27 -15.07 2.35 -5.07
CA ALA A 27 -15.74 3.32 -4.21
C ALA A 27 -15.87 4.70 -4.86
N ILE A 28 -15.06 5.01 -5.87
CA ILE A 28 -15.21 6.22 -6.69
C ILE A 28 -16.51 6.13 -7.49
N LYS A 29 -17.48 6.97 -7.11
CA LYS A 29 -18.77 7.10 -7.80
C LYS A 29 -18.81 8.39 -8.63
N PRO A 30 -19.60 8.44 -9.72
CA PRO A 30 -19.74 9.64 -10.55
C PRO A 30 -20.36 10.84 -9.80
N MET A 31 -21.06 10.59 -8.69
CA MET A 31 -21.55 11.64 -7.78
C MET A 31 -21.08 11.28 -6.36
N ILE A 32 -20.15 12.07 -5.84
CA ILE A 32 -19.62 11.93 -4.47
C ILE A 32 -20.26 12.99 -3.59
N ASN A 33 -20.91 12.57 -2.50
CA ASN A 33 -21.36 13.47 -1.45
C ASN A 33 -20.18 13.81 -0.50
N ARG A 34 -20.29 14.88 0.28
CA ARG A 34 -19.23 15.31 1.23
C ARG A 34 -18.85 14.21 2.24
N GLU A 35 -19.81 13.43 2.71
CA GLU A 35 -19.55 12.28 3.58
C GLU A 35 -18.76 11.18 2.87
N ASP A 36 -19.15 10.84 1.63
CA ASP A 36 -18.45 9.84 0.81
C ASP A 36 -17.00 10.26 0.52
N ALA A 37 -16.76 11.56 0.28
CA ALA A 37 -15.43 12.11 0.05
C ALA A 37 -14.51 11.96 1.28
N HIS A 38 -15.05 12.16 2.49
CA HIS A 38 -14.27 11.98 3.71
C HIS A 38 -13.91 10.52 3.97
N ILE A 39 -14.82 9.59 3.65
CA ILE A 39 -14.55 8.16 3.74
C ILE A 39 -13.50 7.76 2.71
N LEU A 40 -13.63 8.24 1.47
CA LEU A 40 -12.71 7.95 0.40
C LEU A 40 -11.31 8.50 0.69
N ALA A 41 -11.20 9.71 1.24
CA ALA A 41 -9.92 10.28 1.67
C ALA A 41 -9.24 9.47 2.79
N ARG A 42 -10.02 8.83 3.66
CA ARG A 42 -9.47 7.94 4.69
C ARG A 42 -8.95 6.63 4.10
N VAL A 43 -9.63 6.08 3.09
CA VAL A 43 -9.15 4.91 2.35
C VAL A 43 -7.88 5.24 1.58
N ASP A 44 -7.84 6.40 0.91
CA ASP A 44 -6.66 6.92 0.21
C ASP A 44 -5.46 7.11 1.15
N ALA A 45 -5.69 7.59 2.38
CA ALA A 45 -4.64 7.67 3.39
C ALA A 45 -4.07 6.28 3.76
N ILE A 46 -4.90 5.23 3.83
CA ILE A 46 -4.45 3.85 4.07
C ILE A 46 -3.65 3.32 2.87
N CYS A 47 -4.11 3.59 1.65
CA CYS A 47 -3.36 3.32 0.42
C CYS A 47 -1.98 4.00 0.46
N GLY A 48 -1.93 5.29 0.79
CA GLY A 48 -0.68 6.05 0.89
C GLY A 48 0.28 5.49 1.93
N VAL A 49 -0.20 5.11 3.12
CA VAL A 49 0.64 4.47 4.14
C VAL A 49 1.17 3.11 3.67
N ALA A 50 0.33 2.30 3.03
CA ALA A 50 0.76 1.02 2.47
C ALA A 50 1.82 1.21 1.37
N ALA A 51 1.68 2.23 0.51
CA ALA A 51 2.69 2.59 -0.48
C ALA A 51 4.04 2.96 0.17
N LEU A 52 4.02 3.75 1.25
CA LEU A 52 5.23 4.10 1.99
C LEU A 52 5.93 2.87 2.56
N VAL A 53 5.17 1.92 3.12
CA VAL A 53 5.71 0.65 3.65
C VAL A 53 6.31 -0.20 2.53
N ILE A 54 5.65 -0.28 1.37
CA ILE A 54 6.18 -0.96 0.19
C ILE A 54 7.52 -0.34 -0.22
N ILE A 55 7.59 0.99 -0.34
CA ILE A 55 8.80 1.70 -0.74
C ILE A 55 9.93 1.45 0.27
N ALA A 56 9.66 1.57 1.58
CA ALA A 56 10.66 1.32 2.61
C ALA A 56 11.19 -0.12 2.57
N CYS A 57 10.31 -1.11 2.43
CA CYS A 57 10.69 -2.52 2.29
C CYS A 57 11.44 -2.79 0.97
N GLY A 58 11.02 -2.16 -0.13
CA GLY A 58 11.67 -2.28 -1.44
C GLY A 58 13.07 -1.67 -1.44
N MET A 59 13.23 -0.49 -0.84
CA MET A 59 14.53 0.17 -0.68
C MET A 59 15.46 -0.61 0.24
N THR A 60 14.96 -1.18 1.33
CA THR A 60 15.79 -2.01 2.23
C THR A 60 16.22 -3.31 1.55
N LEU A 61 15.36 -3.95 0.76
CA LEU A 61 15.75 -5.09 -0.08
C LEU A 61 16.77 -4.69 -1.14
N TRP A 62 16.58 -3.56 -1.83
CA TRP A 62 17.47 -3.15 -2.91
C TRP A 62 18.84 -2.69 -2.39
N LEU A 63 18.89 -1.81 -1.40
CA LEU A 63 20.13 -1.14 -0.99
C LEU A 63 20.89 -1.88 0.11
N TRP A 64 20.20 -2.65 0.95
CA TRP A 64 20.77 -3.18 2.20
C TRP A 64 20.86 -4.70 2.25
N VAL A 65 19.74 -5.40 2.05
CA VAL A 65 19.64 -6.84 2.37
C VAL A 65 19.68 -7.75 1.13
N GLY A 66 19.45 -7.20 -0.07
CA GLY A 66 19.46 -7.95 -1.33
C GLY A 66 20.77 -7.85 -2.12
N LYS A 67 21.78 -7.13 -1.61
CA LYS A 67 23.15 -7.26 -2.14
C LYS A 67 23.80 -8.53 -1.56
N PRO A 68 24.50 -9.34 -2.39
CA PRO A 68 25.12 -10.59 -1.96
C PRO A 68 26.20 -10.38 -0.90
#